data_AF-A0A969GHC2-F1
#
_entry.id   AF-A0A969GHC2-F1
#
_cell.length_a   1.000
_cell.length_b   1.000
_cell.length_c   1.000
_cell.angle_alpha   90.00
_cell.angle_beta   90.00
_cell.angle_gamma   90.00
#
_symmetry.space_group_name_H-M   'P 1'
#
loop_
_entity.id
_entity.type
_entity.pdbx_description
1 polymer ?
#
loop_
_entity_poly.entity_id
_entity_poly.type
_entity_poly.pdbx_seq_one_letter_code
_entity_poly.pdbx_strand_id
1 'polypeptide(L)'
;MPFDSVMQTTFDKAKNIAEKIGIDLKAGGTGGGSDANFVAPLGIPVLDGMGAIGEGYHSEREYIFADSLDERIKLISELLRNW
;
A
#
# COMPACT_ATOMS: atom_id res chain seq x y z
N MET A 1 1.03 -13.50 0.83
CA MET A 1 1.90 -13.92 -0.30
C MET A 1 3.33 -14.02 0.21
N PRO A 2 4.14 -14.98 -0.25
CA PRO A 2 5.56 -14.95 0.06
C PRO A 2 6.17 -13.68 -0.53
N PHE A 3 6.96 -12.95 0.26
CA PHE A 3 7.76 -11.85 -0.23
C PHE A 3 8.89 -12.43 -1.07
N ASP A 4 8.68 -12.52 -2.38
CA ASP A 4 9.77 -12.79 -3.30
C ASP A 4 10.69 -11.56 -3.40
N SER A 5 11.85 -11.73 -4.04
CA SER A 5 12.85 -10.66 -4.17
C SER A 5 12.33 -9.45 -4.94
N VAL A 6 11.38 -9.64 -5.87
CA VAL A 6 10.78 -8.55 -6.66
C VAL A 6 9.89 -7.70 -5.76
N MET A 7 9.02 -8.33 -4.97
CA MET A 7 8.15 -7.64 -4.03
C MET A 7 8.96 -6.93 -2.94
N GLN A 8 10.02 -7.58 -2.43
CA GLN A 8 10.90 -6.98 -1.43
C GLN A 8 11.59 -5.72 -1.97
N THR A 9 12.22 -5.80 -3.16
CA THR A 9 12.87 -4.65 -3.78
C THR A 9 11.89 -3.52 -4.07
N THR A 10 10.68 -3.87 -4.51
CA THR A 10 9.61 -2.90 -4.79
C THR A 10 9.15 -2.18 -3.51
N PHE A 11 8.96 -2.94 -2.42
CA PHE A 11 8.58 -2.39 -1.13
C PHE A 11 9.68 -1.50 -0.54
N ASP A 12 10.94 -1.94 -0.58
CA ASP A 12 12.07 -1.17 -0.07
C ASP A 12 12.24 0.15 -0.82
N LYS A 13 12.06 0.13 -2.15
CA LYS A 13 12.04 1.35 -2.96
C LYS A 13 10.94 2.32 -2.52
N ALA A 14 9.72 1.82 -2.36
CA ALA A 14 8.60 2.64 -1.92
C ALA A 14 8.80 3.20 -0.52
N LYS A 15 9.34 2.39 0.40
CA LYS A 15 9.69 2.80 1.76
C LYS A 15 10.71 3.94 1.75
N ASN A 16 11.80 3.82 0.98
CA ASN A 16 12.81 4.87 0.86
C ASN A 16 12.24 6.19 0.29
N ILE A 17 11.22 6.12 -0.57
CA ILE A 17 10.53 7.31 -1.08
C ILE A 17 9.63 7.92 0.01
N ALA A 18 8.84 7.09 0.70
CA ALA A 18 7.94 7.54 1.77
C ALA A 18 8.67 8.16 2.96
N GLU A 19 9.85 7.64 3.31
CA GLU A 19 10.68 8.19 4.40
C GLU A 19 11.08 9.66 4.14
N LYS A 20 11.25 10.07 2.89
CA LYS A 20 11.60 11.46 2.53
C LYS A 20 10.51 12.47 2.88
N ILE A 21 9.26 12.01 2.99
CA ILE A 21 8.10 12.82 3.40
C ILE A 21 7.63 12.49 4.81
N GLY A 22 8.44 11.77 5.59
CA GLY A 22 8.17 11.45 6.99
C GLY A 22 7.10 10.38 7.20
N ILE A 23 6.80 9.55 6.19
CA ILE A 23 5.83 8.45 6.30
C ILE A 23 6.57 7.13 6.52
N ASP A 24 6.25 6.43 7.61
CA ASP A 24 6.77 5.08 7.91
C ASP A 24 5.89 4.01 7.26
N LEU A 25 6.32 3.50 6.11
CA LEU A 25 5.64 2.39 5.43
C LEU A 25 5.95 1.05 6.10
N LYS A 26 4.88 0.35 6.49
CA LYS A 26 4.95 -0.97 7.12
C LYS A 26 4.35 -2.04 6.21
N ALA A 27 5.07 -3.15 6.07
CA ALA A 27 4.52 -4.36 5.47
C ALA A 27 3.56 -5.02 6.46
N GLY A 28 2.40 -5.47 5.97
CA GLY A 28 1.39 -6.13 6.78
C GLY A 28 0.44 -6.96 5.94
N GLY A 29 -0.42 -7.74 6.60
CA GLY A 29 -1.47 -8.51 5.95
C GLY A 29 -2.77 -8.42 6.76
N THR A 30 -3.90 -8.32 6.06
CA THR A 30 -5.23 -8.20 6.67
C THR A 30 -6.01 -9.53 6.68
N GLY A 31 -5.46 -10.57 6.05
CA GLY A 31 -6.14 -11.87 5.86
C GLY A 31 -7.13 -11.91 4.68
N GLY A 32 -7.32 -10.78 3.98
CA GLY A 32 -8.12 -10.68 2.75
C GLY A 32 -7.31 -10.90 1.45
N GLY A 33 -7.91 -10.52 0.33
CA GLY A 33 -7.26 -10.53 -1.00
C GLY A 33 -7.63 -9.31 -1.83
N SER A 34 -6.78 -9.01 -2.81
CA SER A 34 -6.90 -7.89 -3.76
C SER A 34 -6.46 -8.33 -5.16
N ASP A 35 -6.55 -7.43 -6.13
CA ASP A 35 -6.04 -7.69 -7.49
C ASP A 35 -4.53 -7.98 -7.52
N ALA A 36 -3.78 -7.48 -6.53
CA ALA A 36 -2.35 -7.77 -6.39
C ALA A 36 -2.08 -9.26 -6.22
N ASN A 37 -3.03 -10.04 -5.67
CA ASN A 37 -2.91 -11.50 -5.56
C ASN A 37 -2.86 -12.21 -6.92
N PHE A 38 -3.43 -11.61 -7.97
CA PHE A 38 -3.36 -12.13 -9.33
C PHE A 38 -2.13 -11.61 -10.08
N VAL A 39 -1.70 -10.38 -9.78
CA VAL A 39 -0.58 -9.71 -10.46
C VAL A 39 0.77 -10.21 -9.97
N ALA A 40 0.98 -10.33 -8.65
CA ALA A 40 2.29 -10.65 -8.08
C ALA A 40 2.85 -12.02 -8.56
N PRO A 41 2.06 -13.11 -8.69
CA PRO A 41 2.56 -14.39 -9.21
C PRO A 41 3.09 -14.33 -10.65
N LEU A 42 2.76 -13.27 -11.40
CA LEU A 42 3.28 -13.04 -12.76
C LEU A 42 4.68 -12.40 -12.74
N GLY A 43 5.28 -12.18 -11.57
CA GLY A 43 6.56 -11.49 -11.40
C GLY A 43 6.49 -9.98 -11.66
N ILE A 44 5.28 -9.41 -11.67
CA ILE A 44 5.04 -7.98 -11.92
C ILE A 44 5.09 -7.24 -10.59
N PRO A 45 5.96 -6.22 -10.41
CA PRO A 45 5.98 -5.34 -9.25
C PRO A 45 4.60 -4.74 -8.96
N VAL A 46 4.06 -4.99 -7.77
CA VAL A 46 2.77 -4.44 -7.33
C VAL A 46 2.80 -4.14 -5.84
N LEU A 47 2.26 -2.98 -5.46
CA LEU A 47 2.02 -2.61 -4.07
C LEU A 47 0.51 -2.66 -3.80
N ASP A 48 0.14 -3.24 -2.68
CA ASP A 48 -1.24 -3.33 -2.20
C ASP A 48 -1.43 -2.50 -0.92
N GLY A 49 -2.67 -2.16 -0.58
CA GLY A 49 -3.01 -1.42 0.63
C GLY A 49 -2.74 0.09 0.57
N MET A 50 -2.64 0.65 -0.64
CA MET A 50 -2.35 2.07 -0.88
C MET A 50 -3.58 3.00 -0.73
N GLY A 51 -4.77 2.43 -0.48
CA GLY A 51 -6.03 3.17 -0.35
C GLY A 51 -6.25 3.83 1.02
N ALA A 52 -7.42 4.46 1.18
CA ALA A 52 -7.84 5.07 2.45
C ALA A 52 -7.85 4.05 3.59
N ILE A 53 -7.59 4.52 4.81
CA ILE A 53 -7.63 3.67 6.01
C ILE A 53 -9.04 3.69 6.56
N GLY A 54 -9.58 2.52 6.87
CA GLY A 54 -10.95 2.36 7.35
C GLY A 54 -11.17 1.02 8.03
N GLU A 55 -12.40 0.81 8.45
CA GLU A 55 -12.85 -0.36 9.21
C GLU A 55 -14.28 -0.74 8.78
N GLY A 56 -14.73 -1.92 9.22
CA GLY A 56 -16.10 -2.37 9.00
C GLY A 56 -16.41 -2.78 7.55
N TYR A 57 -15.37 -3.17 6.80
CA TYR A 57 -15.46 -3.60 5.41
C TYR A 57 -16.64 -4.55 5.16
N HIS A 58 -17.37 -4.32 4.07
CA HIS A 58 -18.52 -5.14 3.65
C HIS A 58 -19.69 -5.12 4.64
N SER A 59 -19.93 -3.98 5.29
CA SER A 59 -21.07 -3.81 6.19
C SER A 59 -21.68 -2.42 6.10
N GLU A 60 -22.89 -2.25 6.63
CA GLU A 60 -23.52 -0.93 6.77
C GLU A 60 -22.74 0.02 7.71
N ARG A 61 -21.75 -0.51 8.44
CA ARG A 61 -20.85 0.24 9.32
C ARG A 61 -19.48 0.45 8.69
N GLU A 62 -19.35 0.32 7.38
CA GLU A 62 -18.11 0.61 6.67
C GLU A 62 -17.84 2.12 6.70
N TYR A 63 -16.63 2.51 7.09
CA TYR A 63 -16.20 3.91 7.12
C TYR A 63 -14.69 4.03 6.91
N ILE A 64 -14.26 5.26 6.61
CA ILE A 64 -12.84 5.63 6.53
C ILE A 64 -12.50 6.71 7.56
N PHE A 65 -11.24 6.75 7.97
CA PHE A 65 -10.70 7.87 8.72
C PHE A 65 -10.40 9.00 7.75
N ALA A 66 -11.14 10.12 7.85
CA ALA A 66 -11.00 11.25 6.92
C ALA A 66 -9.56 11.78 6.88
N ASP A 67 -8.91 11.89 8.04
CA ASP A 67 -7.52 12.36 8.15
C ASP A 67 -6.51 11.44 7.45
N SER A 68 -6.86 10.19 7.16
CA SER A 68 -5.99 9.27 6.40
C SER A 68 -5.87 9.67 4.93
N LEU A 69 -6.84 10.40 4.37
CA LEU A 69 -6.83 10.79 2.97
C LEU A 69 -5.64 11.69 2.64
N ASP A 70 -5.32 12.65 3.50
CA ASP A 70 -4.21 13.57 3.29
C ASP A 70 -2.86 12.84 3.30
N GLU A 71 -2.68 11.88 4.21
CA GLU A 71 -1.49 11.02 4.26
C GLU A 71 -1.37 10.19 2.97
N ARG A 72 -2.47 9.57 2.52
CA ARG A 72 -2.50 8.75 1.29
C ARG A 72 -2.26 9.57 0.02
N ILE A 73 -2.81 10.77 -0.09
CA ILE A 73 -2.57 11.66 -1.22
C ILE A 73 -1.10 12.05 -1.29
N LYS A 74 -0.48 12.41 -0.15
CA LYS A 74 0.95 12.74 -0.10
C LYS A 74 1.80 11.55 -0.52
N LEU A 75 1.53 10.37 0.05
CA LEU A 75 2.25 9.14 -0.26
C LEU A 75 2.16 8.79 -1.76
N ILE A 76 0.95 8.70 -2.31
CA ILE A 76 0.76 8.33 -3.73
C ILE A 76 1.40 9.38 -4.65
N SER A 77 1.24 10.67 -4.33
CA SER A 77 1.84 11.76 -5.12
C SER A 77 3.37 11.66 -5.13
N GLU A 78 3.99 11.38 -3.98
CA GLU A 78 5.44 11.28 -3.86
C GLU A 78 5.97 10.04 -4.59
N LEU A 79 5.27 8.91 -4.50
CA LEU A 79 5.60 7.70 -5.26
C LEU A 79 5.50 7.96 -6.76
N LEU A 80 4.42 8.55 -7.27
CA LEU A 80 4.27 8.82 -8.70
C LEU A 80 5.33 9.78 -9.26
N ARG A 81 5.77 10.75 -8.45
CA ARG A 81 6.77 11.75 -8.86
C ARG A 81 8.20 11.23 -8.79
N ASN A 82 8.48 10.29 -7.87
CA ASN A 82 9.84 9.90 -7.50
C ASN A 82 10.07 8.39 -7.51
N TRP A 83 9.24 7.63 -8.23
CA TRP A 83 9.46 6.20 -8.45
C TRP A 83 10.74 5.98 -9.25
#